data_AF-A0A965RPW9-F1
#
_entry.id   AF-A0A965RPW9-F1
#
_cell.length_a   1.000
_cell.length_b   1.000
_cell.length_c   1.000
_cell.angle_alpha   90.00
_cell.angle_beta   90.00
_cell.angle_gamma   90.00
#
_symmetry.space_group_name_H-M   'P 1'
#
loop_
_entity.id
_entity.type
_entity.pdbx_description
1 polymer ?
#
loop_
_entity_poly.entity_id
_entity_poly.type
_entity_poly.pdbx_seq_one_letter_code
_entity_poly.pdbx_strand_id
1 'polypeptide(L)'
;MNWKRTLITLPILSLLGCGLYLYLRTGKTNGKMYFSERLFSSTYPVHPRFVEETSQMRAQHKISTENENLIQVSTFNAGETLGIPQSLLWCLMFQESRLNHLSGLKEGKLSTGLGQFSVSAFFELNHHLPRYISSPKTTIASILGQDIRPLSSDIENISSLNSYYFIPTAVTATALYLNNRWIQLARIADERNLSYSPEILWAWAALSYNKGGRTVLAIWNQIEATKGTAALSDSLSSKESFLASALNTHLITQALKTIWSKRLLASYSTELITHVENIRDCALNKEESL
;
A
#
# COMPACT_ATOMS: atom_id res chain seq x y z
N MET A 1 36.76 -65.15 -9.28
CA MET A 1 35.31 -64.89 -9.34
C MET A 1 34.79 -64.78 -7.92
N ASN A 2 34.43 -63.60 -7.46
CA ASN A 2 33.41 -63.41 -6.42
C ASN A 2 33.01 -61.94 -6.35
N TRP A 3 31.70 -61.75 -6.24
CA TRP A 3 30.95 -60.54 -6.46
C TRP A 3 30.99 -59.56 -5.28
N LYS A 4 30.85 -58.27 -5.62
CA LYS A 4 30.13 -57.18 -4.93
C LYS A 4 30.05 -57.23 -3.39
N ARG A 5 30.51 -56.16 -2.73
CA ARG A 5 29.62 -55.14 -2.11
C ARG A 5 30.42 -54.03 -1.43
N THR A 6 30.31 -52.85 -2.00
CA THR A 6 30.49 -51.53 -1.37
C THR A 6 29.52 -51.41 -0.19
N LEU A 7 30.01 -51.02 0.99
CA LEU A 7 29.20 -50.33 2.00
C LEU A 7 29.79 -48.94 2.20
N ILE A 8 29.13 -47.96 1.59
CA ILE A 8 29.21 -46.55 1.96
C ILE A 8 28.32 -46.41 3.19
N THR A 9 28.93 -46.24 4.36
CA THR A 9 28.20 -45.85 5.56
C THR A 9 28.59 -44.43 5.94
N LEU A 10 27.57 -43.56 5.90
CA LEU A 10 27.37 -42.33 6.68
C LEU A 10 28.12 -41.08 6.21
N PRO A 11 27.37 -40.14 5.61
CA PRO A 11 27.04 -38.92 6.36
C PRO A 11 25.55 -38.57 6.21
N ILE A 12 24.68 -39.28 6.95
CA ILE A 12 23.24 -38.92 7.03
C ILE A 12 22.89 -38.34 8.41
N LEU A 13 23.76 -38.50 9.41
CA LEU A 13 23.51 -38.00 10.76
C LEU A 13 23.90 -36.53 10.99
N SER A 14 24.71 -35.90 10.12
CA SER A 14 25.06 -34.48 10.25
C SER A 14 24.05 -33.52 9.60
N LEU A 15 23.29 -33.98 8.60
CA LEU A 15 22.30 -33.16 7.90
C LEU A 15 20.96 -33.06 8.67
N LEU A 16 20.60 -34.08 9.44
CA LEU A 16 19.42 -34.03 10.30
C LEU A 16 19.62 -33.14 11.54
N GLY A 17 20.86 -32.99 12.02
CA GLY A 17 21.19 -32.08 13.13
C GLY A 17 21.10 -30.60 12.75
N CYS A 18 21.56 -30.22 11.55
CA CYS A 18 21.43 -28.84 11.06
C CYS A 18 19.99 -28.46 10.69
N GLY A 19 19.19 -29.40 10.16
CA GLY A 19 17.78 -29.18 9.83
C GLY A 19 16.92 -28.89 11.08
N LEU A 20 17.12 -29.65 12.17
CA LEU A 20 16.40 -29.39 13.42
C LEU A 20 16.86 -28.11 14.13
N TYR A 21 18.15 -27.75 14.03
CA TYR A 21 18.67 -26.51 14.63
C TYR A 21 18.16 -25.25 13.90
N LEU A 22 17.99 -25.31 12.58
CA LEU A 22 17.37 -24.21 11.81
C LEU A 22 15.85 -24.14 12.03
N TYR A 23 15.15 -25.27 12.16
CA TYR A 23 13.72 -25.29 12.47
C TYR A 23 13.40 -24.80 13.90
N LEU A 24 14.25 -25.12 14.87
CA LEU A 24 14.12 -24.61 16.25
C LEU A 24 14.48 -23.13 16.38
N ARG A 25 15.30 -22.58 15.46
CA ARG A 25 15.64 -21.15 15.42
C ARG A 25 14.57 -20.30 14.71
N THR A 26 13.79 -20.88 13.79
CA THR A 26 12.63 -20.20 13.17
C THR A 26 11.32 -20.42 13.93
N GLY A 27 11.24 -21.46 14.79
CA GLY A 27 10.03 -21.81 15.55
C GLY A 27 9.78 -21.06 16.86
N LYS A 28 10.61 -20.07 17.23
CA LYS A 28 10.41 -19.27 18.45
C LYS A 28 10.79 -17.80 18.23
N THR A 29 10.14 -17.14 17.29
CA THR A 29 9.88 -15.70 17.41
C THR A 29 8.44 -15.49 17.89
N ASN A 30 8.11 -16.04 19.07
CA ASN A 30 7.15 -15.41 19.97
C ASN A 30 7.81 -14.18 20.64
N GLY A 31 8.57 -13.40 19.86
CA GLY A 31 8.79 -12.02 20.22
C GLY A 31 7.43 -11.38 20.09
N LYS A 32 6.85 -10.94 21.20
CA LYS A 32 5.77 -9.96 21.12
C LYS A 32 6.33 -8.84 20.25
N MET A 33 5.91 -8.76 18.98
CA MET A 33 6.12 -7.56 18.18
C MET A 33 5.37 -6.48 18.95
N TYR A 34 6.13 -5.65 19.66
CA TYR A 34 5.60 -4.46 20.29
C TYR A 34 5.32 -3.50 19.14
N PHE A 35 4.12 -3.62 18.55
CA PHE A 35 3.57 -2.55 17.73
C PHE A 35 3.49 -1.34 18.65
N SER A 36 4.24 -0.28 18.36
CA SER A 36 4.24 0.93 19.21
C SER A 36 2.84 1.51 19.32
N GLU A 37 1.96 1.20 18.36
CA GLU A 37 0.53 1.46 18.44
C GLU A 37 -0.27 0.51 17.52
N ARG A 38 -1.47 0.08 17.96
CA ARG A 38 -2.37 -0.71 17.12
C ARG A 38 -3.19 0.23 16.22
N LEU A 39 -3.25 -0.02 14.91
CA LEU A 39 -4.03 0.72 13.90
C LEU A 39 -5.51 0.87 14.27
N PHE A 40 -6.01 -0.13 15.00
CA PHE A 40 -7.39 -0.26 15.45
C PHE A 40 -7.61 0.26 16.88
N SER A 41 -6.57 0.76 17.55
CA SER A 41 -6.70 1.34 18.89
C SER A 41 -7.51 2.64 18.84
N SER A 42 -8.29 2.91 19.89
CA SER A 42 -8.91 4.21 20.09
C SER A 42 -7.89 5.33 20.33
N THR A 43 -6.65 4.98 20.69
CA THR A 43 -5.55 5.92 20.88
C THR A 43 -4.80 6.25 19.61
N TYR A 44 -5.01 5.47 18.53
CA TYR A 44 -4.28 5.64 17.28
C TYR A 44 -4.47 7.07 16.77
N PRO A 45 -3.39 7.80 16.40
CA PRO A 45 -3.40 9.25 16.19
C PRO A 45 -4.03 9.59 14.85
N VAL A 46 -5.33 9.36 14.75
CA VAL A 46 -6.17 9.61 13.59
C VAL A 46 -7.38 10.42 14.02
N HIS A 47 -8.00 11.10 13.07
CA HIS A 47 -9.19 11.90 13.34
C HIS A 47 -10.32 11.06 13.99
N PRO A 48 -11.05 11.58 14.99
CA PRO A 48 -12.07 10.85 15.76
C PRO A 48 -13.12 10.11 14.92
N ARG A 49 -13.49 10.67 13.76
CA ARG A 49 -14.39 10.02 12.79
C ARG A 49 -13.93 8.61 12.41
N PHE A 50 -12.64 8.36 12.22
CA PHE A 50 -12.13 7.02 11.88
C PHE A 50 -12.26 6.05 13.06
N VAL A 51 -12.06 6.54 14.30
CA VAL A 51 -12.26 5.75 15.53
C VAL A 51 -13.74 5.37 15.68
N GLU A 52 -14.64 6.31 15.38
CA GLU A 52 -16.08 6.05 15.40
C GLU A 52 -16.49 5.02 14.36
N GLU A 53 -16.08 5.21 13.09
CA GLU A 53 -16.41 4.30 12.00
C GLU A 53 -15.91 2.87 12.28
N THR A 54 -14.65 2.72 12.70
CA THR A 54 -14.09 1.39 13.06
C THR A 54 -14.84 0.75 14.22
N SER A 55 -15.24 1.54 15.23
CA SER A 55 -16.06 1.05 16.36
C SER A 55 -17.45 0.58 15.91
N GLN A 56 -18.10 1.32 15.01
CA GLN A 56 -19.38 0.91 14.41
C GLN A 56 -19.24 -0.39 13.60
N MET A 57 -18.16 -0.54 12.83
CA MET A 57 -17.90 -1.77 12.06
C MET A 57 -17.72 -3.00 12.96
N ARG A 58 -17.06 -2.86 14.11
CA ARG A 58 -16.97 -3.93 15.12
C ARG A 58 -18.33 -4.28 15.71
N ALA A 59 -19.09 -3.27 16.10
CA ALA A 59 -20.42 -3.44 16.69
C ALA A 59 -21.39 -4.14 15.73
N GLN A 60 -21.21 -3.91 14.42
CA GLN A 60 -21.97 -4.57 13.35
C GLN A 60 -21.38 -5.92 12.91
N HIS A 61 -20.35 -6.43 13.59
CA HIS A 61 -19.63 -7.67 13.24
C HIS A 61 -19.08 -7.72 11.80
N LYS A 62 -18.79 -6.56 11.20
CA LYS A 62 -18.18 -6.47 9.85
C LYS A 62 -16.68 -6.76 9.86
N ILE A 63 -16.03 -6.65 11.02
CA ILE A 63 -14.61 -6.91 11.23
C ILE A 63 -14.46 -7.75 12.50
N SER A 64 -13.77 -8.89 12.39
CA SER A 64 -13.38 -9.73 13.52
C SER A 64 -12.00 -9.33 14.06
N THR A 65 -11.69 -9.71 15.30
CA THR A 65 -10.34 -9.52 15.87
C THR A 65 -9.24 -10.19 15.04
N GLU A 66 -9.55 -11.32 14.39
CA GLU A 66 -8.63 -11.98 13.45
C GLU A 66 -8.32 -11.08 12.25
N ASN A 67 -9.34 -10.47 11.64
CA ASN A 67 -9.16 -9.53 10.53
C ASN A 67 -8.30 -8.33 10.93
N GLU A 68 -8.54 -7.76 12.12
CA GLU A 68 -7.73 -6.63 12.63
C GLU A 68 -6.26 -7.02 12.79
N ASN A 69 -5.99 -8.19 13.36
CA ASN A 69 -4.63 -8.69 13.52
C ASN A 69 -3.95 -8.93 12.16
N LEU A 70 -4.65 -9.52 11.19
CA LEU A 70 -4.10 -9.74 9.85
C LEU A 70 -3.77 -8.41 9.15
N ILE A 71 -4.65 -7.41 9.25
CA ILE A 71 -4.42 -6.07 8.70
C ILE A 71 -3.21 -5.43 9.39
N GLN A 72 -3.17 -5.42 10.73
CA GLN A 72 -2.07 -4.87 11.52
C GLN A 72 -0.71 -5.44 11.11
N VAL A 73 -0.59 -6.77 11.10
CA VAL A 73 0.68 -7.45 10.79
C VAL A 73 1.08 -7.19 9.35
N SER A 74 0.14 -7.27 8.41
CA SER A 74 0.44 -7.08 6.98
C SER A 74 0.84 -5.65 6.68
N THR A 75 0.18 -4.66 7.28
CA THR A 75 0.51 -3.23 7.11
C THR A 75 1.89 -2.93 7.70
N PHE A 76 2.21 -3.50 8.87
CA PHE A 76 3.53 -3.37 9.47
C PHE A 76 4.62 -3.96 8.57
N ASN A 77 4.48 -5.24 8.18
CA ASN A 77 5.48 -5.92 7.36
C ASN A 77 5.71 -5.22 6.01
N ALA A 78 4.63 -4.78 5.35
CA ALA A 78 4.71 -4.07 4.10
C ALA A 78 5.34 -2.68 4.27
N GLY A 79 4.98 -1.96 5.33
CA GLY A 79 5.54 -0.66 5.68
C GLY A 79 7.05 -0.73 5.92
N GLU A 80 7.50 -1.66 6.77
CA GLU A 80 8.93 -1.87 7.05
C GLU A 80 9.71 -2.29 5.81
N THR A 81 9.15 -3.19 4.99
CA THR A 81 9.84 -3.72 3.80
C THR A 81 10.02 -2.66 2.71
N LEU A 82 9.01 -1.82 2.50
CA LEU A 82 8.95 -0.88 1.38
C LEU A 82 9.23 0.58 1.80
N GLY A 83 9.46 0.85 3.08
CA GLY A 83 9.65 2.21 3.60
C GLY A 83 8.39 3.08 3.52
N ILE A 84 7.21 2.46 3.56
CA ILE A 84 5.92 3.16 3.49
C ILE A 84 5.47 3.55 4.90
N PRO A 85 5.04 4.80 5.15
CA PRO A 85 4.40 5.17 6.40
C PRO A 85 3.18 4.27 6.66
N GLN A 86 3.23 3.47 7.73
CA GLN A 86 2.17 2.49 8.06
C GLN A 86 0.80 3.16 8.22
N SER A 87 0.77 4.38 8.76
CA SER A 87 -0.44 5.21 8.88
C SER A 87 -1.05 5.57 7.53
N LEU A 88 -0.23 5.89 6.54
CA LEU A 88 -0.69 6.18 5.19
C LEU A 88 -1.23 4.93 4.51
N LEU A 89 -0.51 3.80 4.61
CA LEU A 89 -0.97 2.53 4.03
C LEU A 89 -2.30 2.08 4.63
N TRP A 90 -2.46 2.20 5.95
CA TRP A 90 -3.73 1.95 6.63
C TRP A 90 -4.82 2.91 6.16
N CYS A 91 -4.54 4.21 6.12
CA CYS A 91 -5.49 5.23 5.66
C CYS A 91 -6.02 4.92 4.27
N LEU A 92 -5.12 4.58 3.35
CA LEU A 92 -5.44 4.28 1.97
C LEU A 92 -6.31 3.01 1.89
N MET A 93 -5.90 1.93 2.56
CA MET A 93 -6.69 0.69 2.64
C MET A 93 -8.10 0.93 3.17
N PHE A 94 -8.21 1.68 4.27
CA PHE A 94 -9.49 1.97 4.91
C PHE A 94 -10.37 2.87 4.03
N GLN A 95 -9.80 3.91 3.41
CA GLN A 95 -10.54 4.81 2.54
C GLN A 95 -11.11 4.09 1.32
N GLU A 96 -10.28 3.32 0.62
CA GLU A 96 -10.67 2.69 -0.64
C GLU A 96 -11.72 1.61 -0.38
N SER A 97 -11.54 0.79 0.65
CA SER A 97 -12.39 -0.38 0.85
C SER A 97 -13.54 -0.19 1.84
N ARG A 98 -13.39 0.79 2.76
CA ARG A 98 -14.15 0.92 4.01
C ARG A 98 -14.34 -0.41 4.74
N LEU A 99 -13.45 -1.37 4.48
CA LEU A 99 -13.52 -2.77 4.88
C LEU A 99 -14.88 -3.45 4.63
N ASN A 100 -15.72 -2.91 3.74
CA ASN A 100 -17.09 -3.37 3.48
C ASN A 100 -17.15 -4.74 2.80
N HIS A 101 -16.05 -5.15 2.15
CA HIS A 101 -15.95 -6.44 1.46
C HIS A 101 -15.46 -7.58 2.38
N LEU A 102 -15.13 -7.28 3.64
CA LEU A 102 -14.83 -8.32 4.63
C LEU A 102 -16.09 -9.09 5.07
N SER A 103 -17.27 -8.47 5.00
CA SER A 103 -18.54 -9.08 5.37
C SER A 103 -19.24 -9.86 4.25
N GLY A 104 -18.69 -9.89 3.03
CA GLY A 104 -19.43 -10.39 1.86
C GLY A 104 -18.56 -10.77 0.66
N LEU A 105 -17.73 -11.80 0.80
CA LEU A 105 -16.94 -12.41 -0.30
C LEU A 105 -17.80 -12.99 -1.46
N LYS A 106 -19.14 -13.00 -1.33
CA LYS A 106 -20.07 -13.59 -2.30
C LYS A 106 -20.69 -12.59 -3.28
N GLU A 107 -20.50 -11.28 -3.10
CA GLU A 107 -21.07 -10.28 -3.99
C GLU A 107 -20.01 -9.79 -4.99
N GLY A 108 -19.96 -10.45 -6.16
CA GLY A 108 -19.09 -10.14 -7.30
C GLY A 108 -19.39 -8.81 -8.00
N LYS A 109 -19.56 -7.72 -7.25
CA LYS A 109 -19.58 -6.36 -7.82
C LYS A 109 -18.15 -5.92 -8.07
N LEU A 110 -17.74 -5.89 -9.34
CA LEU A 110 -16.72 -5.07 -10.06
C LEU A 110 -15.48 -4.50 -9.33
N SER A 111 -15.25 -4.87 -8.09
CA SER A 111 -14.19 -4.43 -7.21
C SER A 111 -13.19 -5.56 -7.10
N THR A 112 -11.94 -5.28 -7.42
CA THR A 112 -10.86 -6.28 -7.52
C THR A 112 -10.26 -6.57 -6.14
N GLY A 113 -11.09 -6.97 -5.19
CA GLY A 113 -10.65 -7.34 -3.83
C GLY A 113 -10.64 -6.20 -2.82
N LEU A 114 -10.03 -6.44 -1.66
CA LEU A 114 -10.09 -5.57 -0.49
C LEU A 114 -9.32 -4.25 -0.63
N GLY A 115 -8.50 -4.08 -1.67
CA GLY A 115 -7.83 -2.80 -1.98
C GLY A 115 -8.53 -1.97 -3.05
N GLN A 116 -9.68 -2.42 -3.57
CA GLN A 116 -10.42 -1.78 -4.68
C GLN A 116 -9.53 -1.38 -5.86
N PHE A 117 -8.71 -2.30 -6.36
CA PHE A 117 -7.76 -2.00 -7.42
C PHE A 117 -8.48 -1.66 -8.74
N SER A 118 -7.94 -0.71 -9.48
CA SER A 118 -8.28 -0.61 -10.90
C SER A 118 -7.74 -1.83 -11.68
N VAL A 119 -8.35 -2.17 -12.82
CA VAL A 119 -7.83 -3.20 -13.73
C VAL A 119 -6.37 -2.92 -14.12
N SER A 120 -6.03 -1.63 -14.31
CA SER A 120 -4.66 -1.20 -14.58
C SER A 120 -3.70 -1.45 -13.42
N ALA A 121 -4.13 -1.22 -12.18
CA ALA A 121 -3.31 -1.49 -11.00
C ALA A 121 -3.05 -2.99 -10.83
N PHE A 122 -4.08 -3.81 -11.04
CA PHE A 122 -3.94 -5.26 -11.05
C PHE A 122 -2.94 -5.73 -12.11
N PHE A 123 -3.07 -5.25 -13.36
CA PHE A 123 -2.16 -5.61 -14.44
C PHE A 123 -0.72 -5.20 -14.13
N GLU A 124 -0.52 -4.01 -13.60
CA GLU A 124 0.81 -3.51 -13.24
C GLU A 124 1.47 -4.36 -12.15
N LEU A 125 0.73 -4.71 -11.09
CA LEU A 125 1.23 -5.55 -10.01
C LEU A 125 1.60 -6.96 -10.49
N ASN A 126 0.88 -7.52 -11.45
CA ASN A 126 1.15 -8.89 -11.90
C ASN A 126 2.21 -8.97 -13.01
N HIS A 127 2.37 -7.91 -13.81
CA HIS A 127 3.23 -7.96 -15.02
C HIS A 127 4.37 -6.95 -15.04
N HIS A 128 4.36 -5.92 -14.18
CA HIS A 128 5.28 -4.78 -14.29
C HIS A 128 6.02 -4.42 -13.00
N LEU A 129 5.89 -5.20 -11.92
CA LEU A 129 6.68 -5.01 -10.70
C LEU A 129 8.20 -4.88 -10.94
N PRO A 130 8.85 -5.66 -11.83
CA PRO A 130 10.29 -5.50 -12.09
C PRO A 130 10.73 -4.09 -12.53
N ARG A 131 9.82 -3.21 -12.98
CA ARG A 131 10.14 -1.81 -13.33
C ARG A 131 10.39 -0.91 -12.11
N TYR A 132 9.92 -1.35 -10.94
CA TYR A 132 9.89 -0.57 -9.71
C TYR A 132 10.70 -1.22 -8.60
N ILE A 133 10.75 -2.55 -8.55
CA ILE A 133 11.53 -3.30 -7.55
C ILE A 133 12.46 -4.29 -8.22
N SER A 134 13.69 -4.38 -7.72
CA SER A 134 14.76 -5.20 -8.33
C SER A 134 14.54 -6.71 -8.18
N SER A 135 13.87 -7.14 -7.10
CA SER A 135 13.64 -8.56 -6.80
C SER A 135 12.19 -8.83 -6.33
N PRO A 136 11.18 -8.75 -7.22
CA PRO A 136 9.76 -8.84 -6.82
C PRO A 136 9.40 -10.07 -6.00
N LYS A 137 9.90 -11.25 -6.38
CA LYS A 137 9.62 -12.50 -5.67
C LYS A 137 10.14 -12.46 -4.23
N THR A 138 11.36 -11.98 -4.04
CA THR A 138 11.99 -11.87 -2.71
C THR A 138 11.26 -10.84 -1.86
N THR A 139 10.90 -9.68 -2.42
CA THR A 139 10.13 -8.64 -1.72
C THR A 139 8.74 -9.12 -1.33
N ILE A 140 8.03 -9.83 -2.21
CA ILE A 140 6.73 -10.40 -1.88
C ILE A 140 6.86 -11.45 -0.78
N ALA A 141 7.86 -12.33 -0.87
CA ALA A 141 8.11 -13.35 0.14
C ALA A 141 8.52 -12.76 1.50
N SER A 142 9.22 -11.61 1.54
CA SER A 142 9.55 -10.94 2.81
C SER A 142 8.33 -10.31 3.49
N ILE A 143 7.31 -9.90 2.72
CA ILE A 143 6.08 -9.32 3.25
C ILE A 143 5.08 -10.41 3.66
N LEU A 144 4.82 -11.38 2.77
CA LEU A 144 3.77 -12.42 2.94
C LEU A 144 4.26 -13.70 3.61
N GLY A 145 5.57 -13.92 3.70
CA GLY A 145 6.14 -15.17 4.22
C GLY A 145 5.85 -16.37 3.31
N GLN A 146 5.52 -17.52 3.91
CA GLN A 146 5.32 -18.79 3.21
C GLN A 146 3.88 -19.03 2.74
N ASP A 147 2.89 -18.25 3.21
CA ASP A 147 1.48 -18.33 2.78
C ASP A 147 1.24 -17.41 1.58
N ILE A 148 1.93 -17.72 0.48
CA ILE A 148 1.91 -16.91 -0.74
C ILE A 148 0.69 -17.32 -1.57
N ARG A 149 -0.52 -16.87 -1.18
CA ARG A 149 -1.60 -16.81 -2.18
C ARG A 149 -1.14 -15.82 -3.26
N PRO A 150 -1.03 -16.25 -4.52
CA PRO A 150 -0.20 -15.54 -5.48
C PRO A 150 -0.67 -14.09 -5.68
N LEU A 151 0.25 -13.17 -5.41
CA LEU A 151 0.45 -11.96 -6.23
C LEU A 151 1.29 -12.37 -7.43
N SER A 152 0.71 -13.19 -8.28
CA SER A 152 1.31 -13.54 -9.56
C SER A 152 0.19 -13.87 -10.51
N SER A 153 0.28 -13.37 -11.74
CA SER A 153 -0.60 -13.80 -12.81
C SER A 153 -0.53 -15.32 -12.89
N ASP A 154 -1.63 -16.00 -12.57
CA ASP A 154 -1.88 -17.26 -13.23
C ASP A 154 -1.97 -16.91 -14.72
N ILE A 155 -1.01 -17.36 -15.52
CA ILE A 155 -0.97 -17.06 -16.95
C ILE A 155 -2.24 -17.62 -17.61
N GLU A 156 -2.84 -18.66 -17.04
CA GLU A 156 -4.07 -19.28 -17.49
C GLU A 156 -5.32 -18.54 -16.99
N ASN A 157 -5.21 -17.73 -15.94
CA ASN A 157 -6.34 -17.00 -15.34
C ASN A 157 -5.95 -15.61 -14.82
N ILE A 158 -5.62 -14.72 -15.77
CA ILE A 158 -5.24 -13.31 -15.54
C ILE A 158 -6.36 -12.52 -14.82
N SER A 159 -7.60 -13.01 -14.79
CA SER A 159 -8.74 -12.39 -14.12
C SER A 159 -9.09 -13.00 -12.75
N SER A 160 -8.30 -13.93 -12.21
CA SER A 160 -8.55 -14.52 -10.89
C SER A 160 -8.27 -13.51 -9.77
N LEU A 161 -9.32 -12.83 -9.32
CA LEU A 161 -9.28 -11.83 -8.26
C LEU A 161 -9.29 -12.45 -6.84
N ASN A 162 -9.45 -13.76 -6.74
CA ASN A 162 -9.74 -14.46 -5.48
C ASN A 162 -8.64 -14.25 -4.42
N SER A 163 -7.37 -14.14 -4.83
CA SER A 163 -6.27 -13.89 -3.89
C SER A 163 -6.33 -12.48 -3.30
N TYR A 164 -6.84 -11.48 -4.02
CA TYR A 164 -6.94 -10.09 -3.58
C TYR A 164 -8.06 -9.85 -2.55
N TYR A 165 -8.86 -10.87 -2.26
CA TYR A 165 -9.80 -10.87 -1.13
C TYR A 165 -9.19 -11.42 0.16
N PHE A 166 -7.98 -12.00 0.09
CA PHE A 166 -7.22 -12.37 1.27
C PHE A 166 -6.51 -11.12 1.83
N ILE A 167 -6.74 -10.81 3.11
CA ILE A 167 -6.27 -9.57 3.74
C ILE A 167 -4.76 -9.33 3.52
N PRO A 168 -3.85 -10.28 3.82
CA PRO A 168 -2.41 -10.06 3.61
C PRO A 168 -2.06 -9.75 2.15
N THR A 169 -2.65 -10.48 1.21
CA THR A 169 -2.44 -10.25 -0.22
C THR A 169 -2.94 -8.87 -0.65
N ALA A 170 -4.12 -8.46 -0.18
CA ALA A 170 -4.69 -7.16 -0.50
C ALA A 170 -3.83 -6.01 0.04
N VAL A 171 -3.40 -6.09 1.31
CA VAL A 171 -2.53 -5.08 1.93
C VAL A 171 -1.19 -5.01 1.20
N THR A 172 -0.61 -6.16 0.86
CA THR A 172 0.67 -6.23 0.13
C THR A 172 0.54 -5.64 -1.28
N ALA A 173 -0.53 -5.96 -2.00
CA ALA A 173 -0.81 -5.39 -3.31
C ALA A 173 -0.96 -3.87 -3.24
N THR A 174 -1.67 -3.35 -2.24
CA THR A 174 -1.85 -1.91 -2.03
C THR A 174 -0.51 -1.25 -1.77
N ALA A 175 0.30 -1.84 -0.90
CA ALA A 175 1.62 -1.34 -0.56
C ALA A 175 2.55 -1.31 -1.79
N LEU A 176 2.61 -2.40 -2.56
CA LEU A 176 3.41 -2.48 -3.77
C LEU A 176 2.98 -1.46 -4.82
N TYR A 177 1.67 -1.30 -5.02
CA TYR A 177 1.17 -0.37 -6.02
C TYR A 177 1.40 1.08 -5.60
N LEU A 178 1.19 1.41 -4.31
CA LEU A 178 1.56 2.70 -3.73
C LEU A 178 3.06 2.98 -3.90
N ASN A 179 3.93 1.99 -3.65
CA ASN A 179 5.37 2.10 -3.87
C ASN A 179 5.72 2.37 -5.34
N ASN A 180 5.05 1.71 -6.29
CA ASN A 180 5.26 2.00 -7.72
C ASN A 180 4.93 3.46 -8.05
N ARG A 181 3.87 4.02 -7.46
CA ARG A 181 3.53 5.45 -7.62
C ARG A 181 4.59 6.35 -7.02
N TRP A 182 5.06 6.06 -5.81
CA TRP A 182 6.14 6.85 -5.19
C TRP A 182 7.40 6.86 -6.04
N ILE A 183 7.85 5.70 -6.52
CA ILE A 183 9.05 5.59 -7.38
C ILE A 183 8.88 6.37 -8.69
N GLN A 184 7.70 6.35 -9.31
CA GLN A 184 7.43 7.15 -10.50
C GLN A 184 7.55 8.65 -10.22
N LEU A 185 6.92 9.10 -9.14
CA LEU A 185 6.91 10.51 -8.78
C LEU A 185 8.30 11.00 -8.36
N ALA A 186 9.05 10.18 -7.62
CA ALA A 186 10.44 10.44 -7.23
C ALA A 186 11.33 10.64 -8.47
N ARG A 187 11.31 9.67 -9.41
CA ARG A 187 12.08 9.76 -10.66
C ARG A 187 11.75 11.03 -11.45
N ILE A 188 10.47 11.39 -11.55
CA ILE A 188 10.06 12.61 -12.27
C ILE A 188 10.52 13.87 -11.54
N ALA A 189 10.48 13.88 -10.20
CA ALA A 189 10.99 15.01 -9.42
C ALA A 189 12.51 15.15 -9.60
N ASP A 190 13.25 14.04 -9.54
CA ASP A 190 14.70 14.00 -9.74
C ASP A 190 15.09 14.46 -11.16
N GLU A 191 14.43 13.96 -12.20
CA GLU A 191 14.64 14.37 -13.60
C GLU A 191 14.39 15.87 -13.82
N ARG A 192 13.49 16.46 -13.01
CA ARG A 192 13.16 17.88 -13.03
C ARG A 192 13.96 18.74 -12.06
N ASN A 193 14.90 18.15 -11.31
CA ASN A 193 15.65 18.80 -10.24
C ASN A 193 14.75 19.48 -9.17
N LEU A 194 13.64 18.84 -8.81
CA LEU A 194 12.73 19.30 -7.77
C LEU A 194 13.10 18.67 -6.42
N SER A 195 13.26 19.49 -5.38
CA SER A 195 13.40 18.98 -4.02
C SER A 195 12.04 18.55 -3.47
N TYR A 196 12.02 17.45 -2.71
CA TYR A 196 10.84 16.91 -2.06
C TYR A 196 11.15 16.30 -0.69
N SER A 197 10.17 16.32 0.20
CA SER A 197 10.16 15.49 1.42
C SER A 197 9.65 14.09 1.06
N PRO A 198 10.30 13.00 1.53
CA PRO A 198 9.79 11.65 1.33
C PRO A 198 8.35 11.46 1.83
N GLU A 199 8.01 12.04 2.97
CA GLU A 199 6.70 11.97 3.61
C GLU A 199 5.62 12.65 2.74
N ILE A 200 5.91 13.84 2.22
CA ILE A 200 5.01 14.57 1.33
C ILE A 200 4.89 13.87 -0.03
N LEU A 201 5.98 13.29 -0.54
CA LEU A 201 5.92 12.52 -1.78
C LEU A 201 5.06 11.25 -1.64
N TRP A 202 5.07 10.59 -0.47
CA TRP A 202 4.14 9.50 -0.18
C TRP A 202 2.67 9.96 -0.19
N ALA A 203 2.37 11.15 0.34
CA ALA A 203 1.02 11.72 0.25
C ALA A 203 0.59 11.96 -1.20
N TRP A 204 1.48 12.50 -2.04
CA TRP A 204 1.25 12.62 -3.48
C TRP A 204 1.06 11.26 -4.16
N ALA A 205 1.86 10.26 -3.80
CA ALA A 205 1.72 8.90 -4.32
C ALA A 205 0.34 8.30 -4.00
N ALA A 206 -0.17 8.51 -2.79
CA ALA A 206 -1.49 8.07 -2.39
C ALA A 206 -2.62 8.71 -3.21
N LEU A 207 -2.51 10.01 -3.55
CA LEU A 207 -3.48 10.67 -4.44
C LEU A 207 -3.51 10.08 -5.86
N SER A 208 -2.41 9.48 -6.29
CA SER A 208 -2.32 8.83 -7.60
C SER A 208 -2.81 7.39 -7.62
N TYR A 209 -3.12 6.79 -6.47
CA TYR A 209 -3.41 5.35 -6.33
C TYR A 209 -4.49 4.90 -7.33
N ASN A 210 -5.73 5.41 -7.25
CA ASN A 210 -6.79 5.01 -8.17
C ASN A 210 -7.06 5.96 -9.35
N LYS A 211 -6.36 7.11 -9.41
CA LYS A 211 -6.52 8.12 -10.48
C LYS A 211 -5.31 8.20 -11.43
N GLY A 212 -4.28 7.40 -11.15
CA GLY A 212 -3.05 7.28 -11.93
C GLY A 212 -2.10 8.47 -11.77
N GLY A 213 -0.81 8.23 -12.01
CA GLY A 213 0.25 9.24 -11.89
C GLY A 213 -0.03 10.52 -12.69
N ARG A 214 -0.65 10.40 -13.88
CA ARG A 214 -1.02 11.55 -14.73
C ARG A 214 -1.88 12.61 -14.02
N THR A 215 -2.68 12.20 -13.04
CA THR A 215 -3.54 13.09 -12.28
C THR A 215 -2.72 14.00 -11.37
N VAL A 216 -1.78 13.43 -10.64
CA VAL A 216 -0.84 14.18 -9.80
C VAL A 216 0.08 15.06 -10.64
N LEU A 217 0.59 14.54 -11.75
CA LEU A 217 1.43 15.32 -12.67
C LEU A 217 0.69 16.52 -13.29
N ALA A 218 -0.59 16.37 -13.62
CA ALA A 218 -1.40 17.49 -14.07
C ALA A 218 -1.54 18.57 -12.99
N ILE A 219 -1.69 18.17 -11.72
CA ILE A 219 -1.73 19.09 -10.58
C ILE A 219 -0.37 19.80 -10.43
N TRP A 220 0.73 19.07 -10.49
CA TRP A 220 2.08 19.66 -10.41
C TRP A 220 2.33 20.69 -11.51
N ASN A 221 1.98 20.35 -12.75
CA ASN A 221 2.10 21.26 -13.89
C ASN A 221 1.20 22.50 -13.72
N GLN A 222 0.00 22.35 -13.13
CA GLN A 222 -0.87 23.48 -12.84
C GLN A 222 -0.29 24.38 -11.74
N ILE A 223 0.32 23.82 -10.69
CA ILE A 223 1.02 24.59 -9.65
C ILE A 223 2.16 25.39 -10.30
N GLU A 224 3.01 24.73 -11.08
CA GLU A 224 4.13 25.39 -11.74
C GLU A 224 3.69 26.47 -12.74
N ALA A 225 2.68 26.19 -13.56
CA ALA A 225 2.18 27.16 -14.55
C ALA A 225 1.56 28.41 -13.89
N THR A 226 1.00 28.28 -12.69
CA THR A 226 0.31 29.40 -12.01
C THR A 226 1.15 30.09 -10.94
N LYS A 227 2.10 29.40 -10.32
CA LYS A 227 2.86 29.87 -9.17
C LYS A 227 4.39 29.70 -9.32
N GLY A 228 4.85 29.06 -10.39
CA GLY A 228 6.27 28.82 -10.67
C GLY A 228 6.85 27.56 -10.02
N THR A 229 8.06 27.19 -10.46
CA THR A 229 8.78 25.97 -10.03
C THR A 229 9.10 25.96 -8.53
N ALA A 230 9.38 27.12 -7.93
CA ALA A 230 9.63 27.22 -6.48
C ALA A 230 8.40 26.80 -5.66
N ALA A 231 7.20 27.24 -6.06
CA ALA A 231 5.96 26.84 -5.40
C ALA A 231 5.65 25.36 -5.60
N LEU A 232 5.99 24.78 -6.76
CA LEU A 232 5.91 23.34 -6.96
C LEU A 232 6.84 22.61 -5.98
N SER A 233 8.12 22.97 -5.92
CA SER A 233 9.08 22.32 -5.01
C SER A 233 8.66 22.44 -3.54
N ASP A 234 8.12 23.59 -3.14
CA ASP A 234 7.56 23.80 -1.80
C ASP A 234 6.35 22.88 -1.54
N SER A 235 5.44 22.72 -2.52
CA SER A 235 4.31 21.78 -2.42
C SER A 235 4.71 20.30 -2.36
N LEU A 236 5.95 19.97 -2.75
CA LEU A 236 6.53 18.63 -2.62
C LEU A 236 7.31 18.44 -1.30
N SER A 237 7.54 19.51 -0.53
CA SER A 237 8.44 19.51 0.62
C SER A 237 7.77 19.93 1.93
N SER A 238 6.73 20.78 1.87
CA SER A 238 5.99 21.28 3.03
C SER A 238 4.59 20.68 3.10
N LYS A 239 4.20 20.28 4.31
CA LYS A 239 2.83 19.83 4.62
C LYS A 239 1.80 20.93 4.34
N GLU A 240 2.09 22.15 4.76
CA GLU A 240 1.21 23.31 4.58
C GLU A 240 0.98 23.60 3.10
N SER A 241 2.06 23.61 2.31
CA SER A 241 2.02 23.88 0.88
C SER A 241 1.36 22.76 0.09
N PHE A 242 1.61 21.50 0.48
CA PHE A 242 0.91 20.32 -0.01
C PHE A 242 -0.61 20.47 0.20
N LEU A 243 -1.05 20.68 1.45
CA LEU A 243 -2.47 20.80 1.79
C LEU A 243 -3.12 22.00 1.09
N ALA A 244 -2.46 23.15 1.05
CA ALA A 244 -2.95 24.34 0.37
C ALA A 244 -3.15 24.12 -1.14
N SER A 245 -2.32 23.29 -1.78
CA SER A 245 -2.44 22.98 -3.20
C SER A 245 -3.44 21.86 -3.46
N ALA A 246 -3.41 20.80 -2.65
CA ALA A 246 -4.22 19.59 -2.81
C ALA A 246 -5.66 19.74 -2.27
N LEU A 247 -5.97 20.78 -1.49
CA LEU A 247 -7.35 21.14 -1.12
C LEU A 247 -7.90 22.30 -1.96
N ASN A 248 -7.12 22.85 -2.90
CA ASN A 248 -7.58 23.95 -3.74
C ASN A 248 -8.44 23.41 -4.90
N THR A 249 -9.76 23.47 -4.71
CA THR A 249 -10.75 23.01 -5.69
C THR A 249 -10.57 23.65 -7.07
N HIS A 250 -10.22 24.93 -7.13
CA HIS A 250 -10.02 25.61 -8.40
C HIS A 250 -8.80 25.04 -9.13
N LEU A 251 -7.66 24.93 -8.43
CA LEU A 251 -6.42 24.40 -8.97
C LEU A 251 -6.61 22.96 -9.48
N ILE A 252 -7.19 22.09 -8.65
CA ILE A 252 -7.46 20.70 -9.02
C ILE A 252 -8.37 20.64 -10.25
N THR A 253 -9.45 21.40 -10.25
CA THR A 253 -10.40 21.39 -11.37
C THR A 253 -9.75 21.86 -12.67
N GLN A 254 -8.87 22.87 -12.64
CA GLN A 254 -8.13 23.27 -13.84
C GLN A 254 -7.14 22.20 -14.30
N ALA A 255 -6.38 21.62 -13.38
CA ALA A 255 -5.46 20.53 -13.68
C ALA A 255 -6.18 19.35 -14.34
N LEU A 256 -7.28 18.89 -13.76
CA LEU A 256 -8.02 17.72 -14.24
C LEU A 256 -8.71 17.94 -15.59
N LYS A 257 -9.09 19.18 -15.95
CA LYS A 257 -9.67 19.49 -17.28
C LYS A 257 -8.76 19.09 -18.43
N THR A 258 -7.44 19.06 -18.20
CA THR A 258 -6.46 18.74 -19.24
C THR A 258 -6.40 17.25 -19.58
N ILE A 259 -6.87 16.38 -18.68
CA ILE A 259 -6.69 14.92 -18.77
C ILE A 259 -7.99 14.12 -18.64
N TRP A 260 -9.07 14.71 -18.14
CA TRP A 260 -10.34 14.04 -17.90
C TRP A 260 -11.50 14.74 -18.62
N SER A 261 -12.49 13.94 -19.05
CA SER A 261 -13.69 14.47 -19.69
C SER A 261 -14.53 15.28 -18.71
N LYS A 262 -15.33 16.22 -19.24
CA LYS A 262 -16.25 17.06 -18.44
C LYS A 262 -17.18 16.25 -17.53
N ARG A 263 -17.58 15.05 -17.96
CA ARG A 263 -18.43 14.13 -17.18
C ARG A 263 -17.74 13.61 -15.92
N LEU A 264 -16.44 13.30 -15.98
CA LEU A 264 -15.68 12.72 -14.86
C LEU A 264 -15.03 13.78 -13.96
N LEU A 265 -14.79 14.98 -14.50
CA LEU A 265 -14.11 16.08 -13.82
C LEU A 265 -14.67 16.37 -12.42
N ALA A 266 -15.96 16.64 -12.31
CA ALA A 266 -16.57 17.03 -11.03
C ALA A 266 -16.46 15.90 -9.99
N SER A 267 -16.72 14.65 -10.39
CA SER A 267 -16.60 13.50 -9.51
C SER A 267 -15.18 13.30 -9.01
N TYR A 268 -14.19 13.40 -9.91
CA TYR A 268 -12.79 13.15 -9.55
C TYR A 268 -12.18 14.29 -8.75
N SER A 269 -12.55 15.55 -9.01
CA SER A 269 -12.14 16.67 -8.17
C SER A 269 -12.62 16.48 -6.73
N THR A 270 -13.91 16.18 -6.54
CA THR A 270 -14.49 15.95 -5.20
C THR A 270 -13.85 14.75 -4.49
N GLU A 271 -13.64 13.66 -5.21
CA GLU A 271 -13.00 12.46 -4.66
C GLU A 271 -11.56 12.75 -4.22
N LEU A 272 -10.75 13.43 -5.04
CA LEU A 272 -9.38 13.79 -4.68
C LEU A 272 -9.32 14.67 -3.44
N ILE A 273 -10.19 15.68 -3.33
CA ILE A 273 -10.24 16.55 -2.15
C ILE A 273 -10.58 15.72 -0.90
N THR A 274 -11.58 14.85 -1.01
CA THR A 274 -11.96 13.93 0.09
C THR A 274 -10.79 13.03 0.48
N HIS A 275 -10.01 12.55 -0.50
CA HIS A 275 -8.84 11.72 -0.26
C HIS A 275 -7.73 12.50 0.47
N VAL A 276 -7.49 13.75 0.10
CA VAL A 276 -6.52 14.62 0.79
C VAL A 276 -6.93 14.87 2.23
N GLU A 277 -8.21 15.14 2.49
CA GLU A 277 -8.73 15.34 3.85
C GLU A 277 -8.50 14.08 4.70
N ASN A 278 -8.80 12.90 4.17
CA ASN A 278 -8.57 11.65 4.88
C ASN A 278 -7.08 11.38 5.15
N ILE A 279 -6.21 11.63 4.17
CA ILE A 279 -4.75 11.48 4.32
C ILE A 279 -4.22 12.45 5.37
N ARG A 280 -4.66 13.72 5.34
CA ARG A 280 -4.34 14.71 6.37
C ARG A 280 -4.69 14.17 7.75
N ASP A 281 -5.94 13.72 7.89
CA ASP A 281 -6.56 13.31 9.13
C ASP A 281 -5.96 12.03 9.74
N CYS A 282 -5.35 11.17 8.92
CA CYS A 282 -4.92 9.83 9.33
C CYS A 282 -3.41 9.59 9.22
N ALA A 283 -2.71 10.32 8.35
CA ALA A 283 -1.30 10.08 8.03
C ALA A 283 -0.38 11.29 8.25
N LEU A 284 -0.90 12.52 8.13
CA LEU A 284 -0.09 13.75 8.26
C LEU A 284 -0.33 14.52 9.56
N ASN A 285 -1.28 14.10 10.39
CA ASN A 285 -1.62 14.76 11.66
C ASN A 285 -0.78 14.31 12.87
N LYS A 286 0.22 13.44 12.68
CA LYS A 286 1.20 13.19 13.73
C LYS A 286 1.98 14.48 13.95
N GLU A 287 1.78 15.14 15.09
CA GLU A 287 2.79 16.02 15.64
C GLU A 287 4.06 15.16 15.76
N GLU A 288 5.15 15.60 15.13
CA GLU A 288 6.45 14.98 15.30
C GLU A 288 6.80 15.04 16.78
N SER A 289 6.57 13.94 17.50
CA SER A 289 7.12 13.75 18.82
C SER A 289 8.64 13.62 18.66
N LEU A 290 9.32 14.75 18.84
CA LEU A 290 10.75 14.86 19.09
C LEU A 290 11.20 13.98 20.25
#